data_AF-A0A2D8C809-F1
#
_entry.id   AF-A0A2D8C809-F1
#
_cell.length_a   1.000
_cell.length_b   1.000
_cell.length_c   1.000
_cell.angle_alpha   90.00
_cell.angle_beta   90.00
_cell.angle_gamma   90.00
#
_symmetry.space_group_name_H-M   'P 1'
#
loop_
_entity.id
_entity.type
_entity.pdbx_description
1 polymer ?
#
loop_
_entity_poly.entity_id
_entity_poly.type
_entity_poly.pdbx_seq_one_letter_code
_entity_poly.pdbx_strand_id
1 'polypeptide(L)'
;MIYHILNGDALKDQFPKDIIGEKIIFRECLIDGPIESDLEESFWKTRKKFISEDYHDLNYDTYSKAEIEKISKIPDKSEVYFWFEEDCFCQVNFWKAVSLLVAKNHKSYLVLPDEKSPYSFANLSQKDLQDQFQNAQLLTDSDLLLFRKLWDHYKGGNFEMLTNEISGYESRFPFLSKAIQGIEEIKNRNLPAELLIQFKQQNPDSTFQEAFRYFCQIAPHYGLGDLQVLRIWEKIG
;
A
#
# COMPACT_ATOMS: atom_id res chain seq x y z
N MET A 1 -7.86 -6.97 22.49
CA MET A 1 -8.53 -7.53 21.29
C MET A 1 -7.52 -7.53 20.16
N ILE A 2 -7.70 -8.38 19.14
CA ILE A 2 -6.78 -8.49 18.01
C ILE A 2 -7.47 -7.91 16.78
N TYR A 3 -6.75 -7.04 16.07
CA TYR A 3 -7.18 -6.43 14.81
C TYR A 3 -6.14 -6.71 13.72
N HIS A 4 -6.60 -7.08 12.53
CA HIS A 4 -5.78 -7.27 11.35
C HIS A 4 -6.20 -6.25 10.29
N ILE A 5 -5.28 -5.37 9.92
CA ILE A 5 -5.45 -4.43 8.83
C ILE A 5 -4.86 -5.07 7.58
N LEU A 6 -5.72 -5.42 6.62
CA LEU A 6 -5.35 -6.14 5.40
C LEU A 6 -5.35 -5.19 4.21
N ASN A 7 -4.31 -5.21 3.38
CA ASN A 7 -4.25 -4.38 2.17
C ASN A 7 -5.06 -5.01 1.02
N GLY A 8 -6.33 -4.63 0.89
CA GLY A 8 -7.22 -5.08 -0.17
C GLY A 8 -7.92 -6.43 0.07
N ASP A 9 -8.87 -6.76 -0.82
CA ASP A 9 -9.70 -7.96 -0.70
C ASP A 9 -8.98 -9.25 -1.12
N ALA A 10 -7.92 -9.17 -1.95
CA ALA A 10 -7.15 -10.34 -2.36
C ALA A 10 -6.57 -11.11 -1.15
N LEU A 11 -5.93 -10.40 -0.21
CA LEU A 11 -5.43 -11.01 1.02
C LEU A 11 -6.57 -11.47 1.93
N LYS A 12 -7.66 -10.70 2.03
CA LYS A 12 -8.84 -11.06 2.83
C LYS A 12 -9.44 -12.39 2.41
N ASP A 13 -9.59 -12.62 1.11
CA ASP A 13 -10.28 -13.80 0.56
C ASP A 13 -9.50 -15.09 0.83
N GLN A 14 -8.17 -15.00 0.93
CA GLN A 14 -7.30 -16.12 1.33
C GLN A 14 -6.84 -16.05 2.79
N PHE A 15 -7.36 -15.13 3.60
CA PHE A 15 -6.85 -14.95 4.96
C PHE A 15 -7.15 -16.19 5.84
N PRO A 16 -6.15 -16.76 6.55
CA PRO A 16 -6.35 -17.97 7.32
C PRO A 16 -7.48 -17.88 8.34
N LYS A 17 -8.39 -18.87 8.30
CA LYS A 17 -9.56 -18.92 9.19
C LYS A 17 -9.17 -19.13 10.66
N ASP A 18 -8.01 -19.72 10.90
CA ASP A 18 -7.49 -20.00 12.25
C ASP A 18 -6.87 -18.76 12.91
N ILE A 19 -6.55 -17.71 12.14
CA ILE A 19 -6.08 -16.44 12.70
C ILE A 19 -7.30 -15.68 13.22
N ILE A 20 -7.40 -15.60 14.55
CA ILE A 20 -8.48 -14.93 15.26
C ILE A 20 -8.27 -13.42 15.34
N GLY A 21 -9.36 -12.66 15.24
CA GLY A 21 -9.32 -11.21 15.35
C GLY A 21 -10.32 -10.55 14.40
N GLU A 22 -10.55 -9.27 14.61
CA GLU A 22 -11.34 -8.46 13.69
C GLU A 22 -10.49 -8.06 12.48
N LYS A 23 -11.07 -8.13 11.28
CA LYS A 23 -10.41 -7.72 10.05
C LYS A 23 -10.90 -6.34 9.66
N ILE A 24 -9.97 -5.46 9.31
CA ILE A 24 -10.24 -4.16 8.70
C ILE A 24 -9.57 -4.16 7.33
N ILE A 25 -10.33 -3.93 6.28
CA ILE A 25 -9.80 -4.02 4.91
C ILE A 25 -9.46 -2.62 4.40
N PHE A 26 -8.18 -2.38 4.14
CA PHE A 26 -7.68 -1.13 3.59
C PHE A 26 -7.88 -1.13 2.07
N ARG A 27 -9.02 -0.59 1.61
CA ARG A 27 -9.41 -0.55 0.19
C ARG A 27 -9.10 0.80 -0.44
N GLU A 28 -7.82 1.08 -0.63
CA GLU A 28 -7.39 2.33 -1.26
C GLU A 28 -6.18 2.11 -2.16
N CYS A 29 -5.96 3.03 -3.08
CA CYS A 29 -4.82 3.08 -4.00
C CYS A 29 -4.11 4.42 -3.86
N LEU A 30 -3.55 4.72 -2.69
CA LEU A 30 -3.00 6.06 -2.37
C LEU A 30 -1.73 6.42 -3.15
N ILE A 31 -1.12 5.46 -3.83
CA ILE A 31 -0.07 5.71 -4.81
C ILE A 31 -0.60 6.40 -6.08
N ASP A 32 -1.91 6.36 -6.33
CA ASP A 32 -2.57 6.93 -7.50
C ASP A 32 -3.61 7.98 -7.10
N GLY A 33 -3.75 9.01 -7.93
CA GLY A 33 -4.67 10.12 -7.72
C GLY A 33 -4.22 11.13 -6.64
N PRO A 34 -5.05 12.17 -6.42
CA PRO A 34 -4.78 13.25 -5.48
C PRO A 34 -4.92 12.79 -4.03
N ILE A 35 -4.04 13.28 -3.16
CA ILE A 35 -3.95 12.92 -1.74
C ILE A 35 -3.72 14.14 -0.82
N GLU A 36 -3.49 15.31 -1.43
CA GLU A 36 -3.11 16.55 -0.77
C GLU A 36 -4.32 17.11 -0.01
N SER A 37 -4.25 17.04 1.33
CA SER A 37 -5.23 17.68 2.20
C SER A 37 -4.74 17.76 3.64
N ASP A 38 -4.96 18.91 4.29
CA ASP A 38 -4.67 19.11 5.71
C ASP A 38 -5.80 18.61 6.61
N LEU A 39 -7.02 18.50 6.08
CA LEU A 39 -8.20 18.03 6.81
C LEU A 39 -8.61 16.64 6.34
N GLU A 40 -8.85 15.73 7.29
CA GLU A 40 -9.24 14.35 7.01
C GLU A 40 -10.56 14.26 6.23
N GLU A 41 -11.55 15.11 6.56
CA GLU A 41 -12.81 15.14 5.82
C GLU A 41 -12.62 15.58 4.35
N SER A 42 -11.76 16.57 4.12
CA SER A 42 -11.42 17.04 2.78
C SER A 42 -10.64 15.97 2.01
N PHE A 43 -9.74 15.23 2.67
CA PHE A 43 -9.03 14.10 2.09
C PHE A 43 -10.04 13.07 1.55
N TRP A 44 -10.99 12.62 2.37
CA TRP A 44 -11.99 11.63 1.93
C TRP A 44 -12.88 12.12 0.79
N LYS A 45 -13.23 13.41 0.74
CA LYS A 45 -14.00 14.00 -0.37
C LYS A 45 -13.20 13.96 -1.67
N THR A 46 -11.92 14.34 -1.62
CA THR A 46 -11.00 14.28 -2.77
C THR A 46 -10.85 12.84 -3.27
N ARG A 47 -10.63 11.88 -2.36
CA ARG A 47 -10.51 10.46 -2.71
C ARG A 47 -11.80 9.89 -3.30
N LYS A 48 -12.96 10.20 -2.71
CA LYS A 48 -14.26 9.80 -3.26
C LYS A 48 -14.43 10.26 -4.70
N LYS A 49 -14.13 11.53 -4.99
CA LYS A 49 -14.23 12.09 -6.33
C LYS A 49 -13.35 11.30 -7.31
N PHE A 50 -12.06 11.16 -6.98
CA PHE A 50 -11.11 10.42 -7.80
C PHE A 50 -11.55 8.98 -8.08
N ILE A 51 -11.89 8.21 -7.03
CA ILE A 51 -12.31 6.81 -7.19
C ILE A 51 -13.61 6.70 -8.01
N SER A 52 -14.56 7.62 -7.83
CA SER A 52 -15.79 7.60 -8.63
C SER A 52 -15.58 7.93 -10.11
N GLU A 53 -14.65 8.85 -10.41
CA GLU A 53 -14.38 9.32 -11.78
C GLU A 53 -13.48 8.36 -12.55
N ASP A 54 -12.38 7.90 -11.92
CA ASP A 54 -11.33 7.11 -12.57
C ASP A 54 -11.49 5.59 -12.41
N TYR A 55 -12.22 5.13 -11.38
CA TYR A 55 -12.43 3.70 -11.09
C TYR A 55 -13.91 3.30 -11.13
N HIS A 56 -14.82 4.25 -11.36
CA HIS A 56 -16.27 4.04 -11.47
C HIS A 56 -16.92 3.34 -10.26
N ASP A 57 -16.32 3.47 -9.07
CA ASP A 57 -16.89 2.98 -7.82
C ASP A 57 -17.69 4.09 -7.11
N LEU A 58 -19.01 3.94 -7.12
CA LEU A 58 -19.95 4.88 -6.50
C LEU A 58 -20.17 4.64 -5.00
N ASN A 59 -19.69 3.51 -4.46
CA ASN A 59 -19.93 3.08 -3.07
C ASN A 59 -18.78 3.42 -2.12
N TYR A 60 -17.84 4.27 -2.56
CA TYR A 60 -16.61 4.61 -1.84
C TYR A 60 -16.80 4.91 -0.34
N ASP A 61 -17.80 5.74 0.00
CA ASP A 61 -18.05 6.12 1.40
C ASP A 61 -18.38 4.91 2.28
N THR A 62 -19.23 4.00 1.79
CA THR A 62 -19.72 2.85 2.55
C THR A 62 -18.79 1.63 2.46
N TYR A 63 -18.02 1.51 1.38
CA TYR A 63 -17.24 0.33 1.07
C TYR A 63 -15.75 0.46 1.46
N SER A 64 -15.16 1.63 1.20
CA SER A 64 -13.75 1.90 1.48
C SER A 64 -13.60 2.78 2.71
N LYS A 65 -14.09 4.03 2.66
CA LYS A 65 -13.90 5.01 3.73
C LYS A 65 -14.38 4.49 5.08
N ALA A 66 -15.64 4.07 5.19
CA ALA A 66 -16.22 3.61 6.45
C ALA A 66 -15.48 2.39 7.04
N GLU A 67 -14.90 1.54 6.19
CA GLU A 67 -14.06 0.42 6.61
C GLU A 67 -12.72 0.93 7.18
N ILE A 68 -12.01 1.79 6.42
CA ILE A 68 -10.71 2.34 6.82
C ILE A 68 -10.81 3.19 8.09
N GLU A 69 -11.89 3.96 8.25
CA GLU A 69 -12.16 4.76 9.45
C GLU A 69 -12.37 3.90 10.72
N LYS A 70 -12.47 2.58 10.63
CA LYS A 70 -12.46 1.70 11.81
C LYS A 70 -11.11 1.70 12.51
N ILE A 71 -10.00 1.98 11.79
CA ILE A 71 -8.65 1.98 12.36
C ILE A 71 -8.53 3.01 13.50
N SER A 72 -9.12 4.20 13.33
CA SER A 72 -9.11 5.26 14.35
C SER A 72 -10.00 4.96 15.56
N LYS A 73 -10.84 3.93 15.47
CA LYS A 73 -11.76 3.46 16.51
C LYS A 73 -11.27 2.18 17.20
N ILE A 74 -10.09 1.68 16.83
CA ILE A 74 -9.48 0.52 17.50
C ILE A 74 -9.30 0.88 18.99
N PRO A 75 -9.82 0.05 19.92
CA PRO A 75 -9.71 0.33 21.35
C PRO A 75 -8.26 0.25 21.85
N ASP A 76 -7.92 1.12 22.82
CA ASP A 76 -6.65 1.09 23.55
C ASP A 76 -6.27 -0.33 24.02
N LYS A 77 -4.97 -0.62 24.08
CA LYS A 77 -4.41 -1.91 24.52
C LYS A 77 -4.79 -3.09 23.63
N SER A 78 -5.24 -2.83 22.40
CA SER A 78 -5.39 -3.86 21.37
C SER A 78 -4.05 -4.25 20.74
N GLU A 79 -4.02 -5.45 20.19
CA GLU A 79 -2.96 -5.94 19.31
C GLU A 79 -3.37 -5.66 17.87
N VAL A 80 -2.52 -4.98 17.11
CA VAL A 80 -2.80 -4.53 15.75
C VAL A 80 -1.75 -5.08 14.81
N TYR A 81 -2.19 -5.86 13.82
CA TYR A 81 -1.33 -6.46 12.81
C TYR A 81 -1.57 -5.77 11.47
N PHE A 82 -0.54 -5.12 10.96
CA PHE A 82 -0.52 -4.50 9.65
C PHE A 82 0.01 -5.52 8.63
N TRP A 83 -0.85 -5.96 7.71
CA TRP A 83 -0.48 -6.89 6.65
C TRP A 83 -0.27 -6.13 5.34
N PHE A 84 0.99 -5.82 5.05
CA PHE A 84 1.38 -5.01 3.89
C PHE A 84 2.66 -5.56 3.28
N GLU A 85 2.79 -5.44 1.97
CA GLU A 85 3.93 -5.93 1.19
C GLU A 85 4.98 -4.83 1.02
N GLU A 86 6.14 -5.18 0.47
CA GLU A 86 7.29 -4.29 0.40
C GLU A 86 7.26 -3.28 -0.78
N ASP A 87 6.29 -3.38 -1.68
CA ASP A 87 6.19 -2.55 -2.88
C ASP A 87 5.66 -1.13 -2.60
N CYS A 88 5.83 -0.25 -3.59
CA CYS A 88 5.44 1.16 -3.49
C CYS A 88 3.95 1.36 -3.17
N PHE A 89 3.06 0.59 -3.80
CA PHE A 89 1.61 0.66 -3.59
C PHE A 89 1.26 0.33 -2.13
N CYS A 90 1.78 -0.81 -1.65
CA CYS A 90 1.55 -1.29 -0.29
C CYS A 90 2.11 -0.34 0.76
N GLN A 91 3.31 0.19 0.55
CA GLN A 91 3.96 1.06 1.53
C GLN A 91 3.20 2.37 1.76
N VAL A 92 2.70 3.02 0.71
CA VAL A 92 1.90 4.25 0.89
C VAL A 92 0.62 3.98 1.69
N ASN A 93 -0.08 2.88 1.39
CA ASN A 93 -1.28 2.47 2.12
C ASN A 93 -0.95 2.14 3.59
N PHE A 94 0.16 1.46 3.83
CA PHE A 94 0.63 1.12 5.17
C PHE A 94 0.89 2.38 6.01
N TRP A 95 1.59 3.36 5.45
CA TRP A 95 1.89 4.61 6.15
C TRP A 95 0.61 5.35 6.57
N LYS A 96 -0.39 5.41 5.68
CA LYS A 96 -1.72 5.97 6.02
C LYS A 96 -2.43 5.15 7.07
N ALA A 97 -2.39 3.81 7.00
CA ALA A 97 -3.01 2.96 8.02
C ALA A 97 -2.41 3.21 9.41
N VAL A 98 -1.09 3.35 9.52
CA VAL A 98 -0.41 3.70 10.77
C VAL A 98 -0.77 5.12 11.22
N SER A 99 -0.94 6.07 10.29
CA SER A 99 -1.35 7.44 10.61
C SER A 99 -2.77 7.54 11.20
N LEU A 100 -3.65 6.60 10.86
CA LEU A 100 -5.01 6.53 11.40
C LEU A 100 -5.09 5.88 12.78
N LEU A 101 -4.03 5.21 13.25
CA LEU A 101 -3.99 4.58 14.56
C LEU A 101 -3.67 5.64 15.64
N VAL A 102 -4.71 6.32 16.16
CA VAL A 102 -4.60 7.49 17.05
C VAL A 102 -4.32 7.13 18.51
N ALA A 103 -4.84 6.00 18.98
CA ALA A 103 -4.80 5.63 20.39
C ALA A 103 -3.39 5.23 20.86
N LYS A 104 -3.06 5.57 22.11
CA LYS A 104 -1.76 5.32 22.73
C LYS A 104 -1.84 4.00 23.48
N ASN A 105 -0.81 3.15 23.40
CA ASN A 105 -0.69 1.82 24.03
C ASN A 105 -1.21 0.61 23.22
N HIS A 106 -1.16 0.64 21.88
CA HIS A 106 -1.34 -0.58 21.07
C HIS A 106 -0.05 -1.39 21.02
N LYS A 107 -0.15 -2.72 21.01
CA LYS A 107 0.94 -3.56 20.52
C LYS A 107 0.79 -3.70 19.02
N SER A 108 1.69 -3.11 18.26
CA SER A 108 1.59 -3.07 16.81
C SER A 108 2.61 -3.99 16.18
N TYR A 109 2.22 -4.70 15.14
CA TYR A 109 3.04 -5.68 14.43
C TYR A 109 2.96 -5.43 12.93
N LEU A 110 4.07 -5.55 12.24
CA LEU A 110 4.13 -5.61 10.78
C LEU A 110 4.26 -7.07 10.35
N VAL A 111 3.34 -7.51 9.50
CA VAL A 111 3.41 -8.81 8.84
C VAL A 111 3.83 -8.58 7.40
N LEU A 112 4.97 -9.13 7.01
CA LEU A 112 5.50 -9.09 5.65
C LEU A 112 5.29 -10.45 4.97
N PRO A 113 5.28 -10.51 3.63
CA PRO A 113 5.44 -11.76 2.91
C PRO A 113 6.82 -12.40 3.18
N ASP A 114 7.02 -13.62 2.67
CA ASP A 114 8.36 -14.21 2.70
C ASP A 114 9.34 -13.48 1.76
N GLU A 115 10.63 -13.63 2.02
CA GLU A 115 11.70 -13.00 1.21
C GLU A 115 11.73 -13.47 -0.25
N LYS A 116 11.07 -14.59 -0.58
CA LYS A 116 11.02 -15.11 -1.95
C LYS A 116 9.93 -14.43 -2.77
N SER A 117 8.90 -13.90 -2.10
CA SER A 117 7.76 -13.21 -2.70
C SER A 117 7.42 -11.91 -1.94
N PRO A 118 8.37 -10.96 -1.81
CA PRO A 118 8.22 -9.77 -0.96
C PRO A 118 7.10 -8.81 -1.38
N TYR A 119 6.59 -8.98 -2.60
CA TYR A 119 5.54 -8.15 -3.22
C TYR A 119 4.24 -8.91 -3.49
N SER A 120 4.04 -10.08 -2.86
CA SER A 120 2.80 -10.83 -3.05
C SER A 120 2.50 -11.84 -1.95
N PHE A 121 1.52 -11.52 -1.12
CA PHE A 121 0.83 -12.47 -0.27
C PHE A 121 -0.02 -13.45 -1.09
N ALA A 122 -0.48 -13.07 -2.29
CA ALA A 122 -1.32 -13.92 -3.15
C ALA A 122 -0.63 -15.24 -3.55
N ASN A 123 0.70 -15.28 -3.50
CA ASN A 123 1.49 -16.47 -3.78
C ASN A 123 1.72 -17.37 -2.56
N LEU A 124 1.32 -16.93 -1.36
CA LEU A 124 1.55 -17.66 -0.12
C LEU A 124 0.41 -18.65 0.16
N SER A 125 0.78 -19.85 0.63
CA SER A 125 -0.23 -20.80 1.11
C SER A 125 -0.84 -20.35 2.44
N GLN A 126 -1.95 -20.98 2.82
CA GLN A 126 -2.57 -20.78 4.16
C GLN A 126 -1.56 -20.99 5.30
N LYS A 127 -0.66 -21.97 5.14
CA LYS A 127 0.37 -22.27 6.12
C LYS A 127 1.43 -21.18 6.15
N ASP A 128 1.89 -20.72 4.98
CA ASP A 128 2.90 -19.66 4.92
C ASP A 128 2.35 -18.35 5.53
N LEU A 129 1.08 -18.02 5.31
CA LEU A 129 0.42 -16.88 5.95
C LEU A 129 0.35 -17.02 7.49
N GLN A 130 0.10 -18.22 8.00
CA GLN A 130 0.17 -18.51 9.44
C GLN A 130 1.60 -18.34 9.97
N ASP A 131 2.60 -18.80 9.22
CA ASP A 131 4.01 -18.65 9.58
C ASP A 131 4.41 -17.17 9.59
N GLN A 132 3.97 -16.36 8.61
CA GLN A 132 4.21 -14.90 8.60
C GLN A 132 3.54 -14.20 9.79
N PHE A 133 2.32 -14.60 10.16
CA PHE A 133 1.65 -14.08 11.34
C PHE A 133 2.44 -14.36 12.64
N GLN A 134 2.98 -15.58 12.78
CA GLN A 134 3.77 -15.96 13.96
C GLN A 134 5.11 -15.22 14.03
N ASN A 135 5.68 -14.86 12.88
CA ASN A 135 6.95 -14.14 12.77
C ASN A 135 6.77 -12.62 12.62
N ALA A 136 5.56 -12.10 12.88
CA ALA A 136 5.26 -10.68 12.73
C ALA A 136 6.23 -9.80 13.54
N GLN A 137 6.79 -8.78 12.89
CA GLN A 137 7.75 -7.87 13.48
C GLN A 137 7.05 -6.89 14.42
N LEU A 138 7.41 -6.91 15.71
CA LEU A 138 6.93 -5.92 16.67
C LEU A 138 7.42 -4.50 16.29
N LEU A 139 6.49 -3.57 16.20
CA LEU A 139 6.73 -2.15 15.95
C LEU A 139 6.80 -1.39 17.28
N THR A 140 7.87 -0.64 17.46
CA THR A 140 8.07 0.27 18.58
C THR A 140 7.33 1.59 18.34
N ASP A 141 7.17 2.41 19.39
CA ASP A 141 6.60 3.76 19.23
C ASP A 141 7.41 4.63 18.25
N SER A 142 8.73 4.45 18.19
CA SER A 142 9.60 5.13 17.23
C SER A 142 9.34 4.68 15.80
N ASP A 143 9.09 3.38 15.57
CA ASP A 143 8.73 2.87 14.24
C ASP A 143 7.37 3.41 13.79
N LEU A 144 6.38 3.44 14.69
CA LEU A 144 5.08 4.02 14.39
C LEU A 144 5.19 5.51 14.09
N LEU A 145 6.07 6.24 14.80
CA LEU A 145 6.35 7.64 14.52
C LEU A 145 7.02 7.82 13.14
N LEU A 146 7.98 6.96 12.78
CA LEU A 146 8.60 6.94 11.46
C LEU A 146 7.53 6.83 10.37
N PHE A 147 6.69 5.80 10.40
CA PHE A 147 5.69 5.58 9.34
C PHE A 147 4.65 6.72 9.25
N ARG A 148 4.30 7.36 10.38
CA ARG A 148 3.45 8.56 10.37
C ARG A 148 4.11 9.73 9.64
N LYS A 149 5.38 9.97 9.90
CA LYS A 149 6.13 11.03 9.20
C LYS A 149 6.32 10.71 7.72
N LEU A 150 6.53 9.44 7.36
CA LEU A 150 6.58 9.04 5.95
C LEU A 150 5.25 9.36 5.24
N TRP A 151 4.11 9.10 5.88
CA TRP A 151 2.82 9.53 5.35
C TRP A 151 2.74 11.05 5.17
N ASP A 152 3.14 11.83 6.18
CA ASP A 152 3.09 13.30 6.13
C ASP A 152 4.01 13.87 5.03
N HIS A 153 5.22 13.35 4.89
CA HIS A 153 6.16 13.77 3.85
C HIS A 153 5.67 13.38 2.45
N TYR A 154 5.15 12.17 2.28
CA TYR A 154 4.60 11.70 1.01
C TYR A 154 3.39 12.55 0.58
N LYS A 155 2.44 12.79 1.50
CA LYS A 155 1.27 13.65 1.27
C LYS A 155 1.67 15.09 0.91
N GLY A 156 2.77 15.58 1.48
CA GLY A 156 3.32 16.90 1.18
C GLY A 156 4.19 16.97 -0.08
N GLY A 157 4.40 15.86 -0.80
CA GLY A 157 5.28 15.79 -1.97
C GLY A 157 6.78 15.98 -1.67
N ASN A 158 7.20 15.79 -0.42
CA ASN A 158 8.55 16.06 0.05
C ASN A 158 9.43 14.79 -0.02
N PHE A 159 9.76 14.32 -1.22
CA PHE A 159 10.49 13.05 -1.40
C PHE A 159 11.90 13.04 -0.81
N GLU A 160 12.62 14.17 -0.83
CA GLU A 160 13.92 14.29 -0.14
C GLU A 160 13.78 14.01 1.37
N MET A 161 12.68 14.46 1.97
CA MET A 161 12.40 14.23 3.39
C MET A 161 12.08 12.77 3.69
N LEU A 162 11.48 12.02 2.74
CA LEU A 162 11.29 10.56 2.90
C LEU A 162 12.65 9.86 3.05
N THR A 163 13.60 10.17 2.17
CA THR A 163 14.94 9.58 2.21
C THR A 163 15.69 9.96 3.49
N ASN A 164 15.56 11.21 3.93
CA ASN A 164 16.19 11.66 5.18
C ASN A 164 15.58 10.98 6.42
N GLU A 165 14.27 10.79 6.46
CA GLU A 165 13.56 10.23 7.62
C GLU A 165 13.86 8.74 7.83
N ILE A 166 14.17 7.99 6.76
CA ILE A 166 14.55 6.57 6.88
C ILE A 166 16.03 6.34 7.21
N SER A 167 16.84 7.40 7.31
CA SER A 167 18.26 7.29 7.64
C SER A 167 18.46 6.60 8.99
N GLY A 168 19.19 5.49 9.00
CA GLY A 168 19.41 4.67 10.19
C GLY A 168 18.38 3.55 10.41
N TYR A 169 17.37 3.43 9.56
CA TYR A 169 16.38 2.34 9.59
C TYR A 169 16.67 1.23 8.56
N GLU A 170 17.74 1.31 7.78
CA GLU A 170 18.03 0.40 6.67
C GLU A 170 18.17 -1.05 7.11
N SER A 171 18.70 -1.30 8.30
CA SER A 171 18.80 -2.67 8.85
C SER A 171 17.47 -3.21 9.37
N ARG A 172 16.55 -2.32 9.76
CA ARG A 172 15.27 -2.68 10.38
C ARG A 172 14.14 -2.79 9.37
N PHE A 173 14.17 -1.97 8.32
CA PHE A 173 13.19 -1.91 7.25
C PHE A 173 13.91 -1.76 5.89
N PRO A 174 14.67 -2.78 5.44
CA PRO A 174 15.50 -2.70 4.24
C PRO A 174 14.73 -2.41 2.95
N PHE A 175 13.43 -2.69 2.93
CA PHE A 175 12.54 -2.41 1.80
C PHE A 175 12.27 -0.92 1.57
N LEU A 176 12.38 -0.07 2.61
CA LEU A 176 11.96 1.33 2.53
C LEU A 176 12.72 2.12 1.47
N SER A 177 14.04 1.91 1.36
CA SER A 177 14.85 2.63 0.36
C SER A 177 14.39 2.35 -1.06
N LYS A 178 14.06 1.08 -1.37
CA LYS A 178 13.59 0.67 -2.70
C LYS A 178 12.16 1.15 -2.96
N ALA A 179 11.29 1.10 -1.95
CA ALA A 179 9.92 1.60 -2.07
C ALA A 179 9.90 3.13 -2.29
N ILE A 180 10.69 3.90 -1.53
CA ILE A 180 10.77 5.36 -1.68
C ILE A 180 11.32 5.74 -3.06
N GLN A 181 12.38 5.05 -3.52
CA GLN A 181 12.89 5.25 -4.87
C GLN A 181 11.81 5.00 -5.92
N GLY A 182 11.09 3.88 -5.83
CA GLY A 182 10.04 3.56 -6.79
C GLY A 182 8.86 4.54 -6.74
N ILE A 183 8.50 5.04 -5.55
CA ILE A 183 7.51 6.11 -5.39
C ILE A 183 7.95 7.38 -6.13
N GLU A 184 9.22 7.78 -6.01
CA GLU A 184 9.76 8.94 -6.75
C GLU A 184 9.74 8.72 -8.27
N GLU A 185 10.08 7.51 -8.71
CA GLU A 185 10.04 7.13 -10.13
C GLU A 185 8.61 7.19 -10.71
N ILE A 186 7.61 6.76 -9.94
CA ILE A 186 6.19 6.84 -10.30
C ILE A 186 5.74 8.31 -10.34
N LYS A 187 6.03 9.08 -9.30
CA LYS A 187 5.44 10.42 -9.10
C LYS A 187 6.14 11.54 -9.87
N ASN A 188 7.47 11.52 -9.95
CA ASN A 188 8.24 12.63 -10.52
C ASN A 188 8.76 12.33 -11.93
N ARG A 189 9.05 11.06 -12.23
CA ARG A 189 9.74 10.68 -13.47
C ARG A 189 8.83 10.00 -14.50
N ASN A 190 7.61 9.63 -14.11
CA ASN A 190 6.66 8.89 -14.96
C ASN A 190 7.29 7.63 -15.59
N LEU A 191 8.26 7.00 -14.91
CA LEU A 191 8.96 5.82 -15.43
C LEU A 191 8.03 4.66 -15.77
N PRO A 192 6.93 4.40 -15.02
CA PRO A 192 5.97 3.39 -15.45
C PRO A 192 5.46 3.58 -16.88
N ALA A 193 5.21 4.83 -17.30
CA ALA A 193 4.79 5.13 -18.67
C ALA A 193 5.93 4.92 -19.67
N GLU A 194 7.16 5.31 -19.34
CA GLU A 194 8.32 5.10 -20.20
C GLU A 194 8.56 3.61 -20.49
N LEU A 195 8.44 2.75 -19.47
CA LEU A 195 8.58 1.29 -19.60
C LEU A 195 7.52 0.72 -20.56
N LEU A 196 6.27 1.17 -20.45
CA LEU A 196 5.19 0.74 -21.34
C LEU A 196 5.36 1.29 -22.76
N ILE A 197 5.86 2.52 -22.93
CA ILE A 197 6.19 3.10 -24.25
C ILE A 197 7.27 2.26 -24.93
N GLN A 198 8.34 1.92 -24.22
CA GLN A 198 9.42 1.07 -24.75
C GLN A 198 8.88 -0.31 -25.15
N PHE A 199 8.03 -0.92 -24.32
CA PHE A 199 7.37 -2.18 -24.65
C PHE A 199 6.54 -2.08 -25.93
N LYS A 200 5.69 -1.05 -26.05
CA LYS A 200 4.83 -0.81 -27.22
C LYS A 200 5.63 -0.55 -28.50
N GLN A 201 6.75 0.17 -28.41
CA GLN A 201 7.66 0.40 -29.54
C GLN A 201 8.29 -0.91 -30.06
N GLN A 202 8.63 -1.82 -29.16
CA GLN A 202 9.18 -3.13 -29.51
C GLN A 202 8.10 -4.13 -29.96
N ASN A 203 6.86 -3.94 -29.52
CA ASN A 203 5.73 -4.82 -29.77
C ASN A 203 4.48 -4.02 -30.20
N PRO A 204 4.43 -3.45 -31.43
CA PRO A 204 3.37 -2.53 -31.83
C PRO A 204 1.95 -3.12 -31.81
N ASP A 205 1.82 -4.42 -32.04
CA ASP A 205 0.54 -5.15 -32.08
C ASP A 205 0.17 -5.81 -30.74
N SER A 206 0.93 -5.51 -29.68
CA SER A 206 0.69 -6.11 -28.36
C SER A 206 -0.60 -5.63 -27.71
N THR A 207 -1.23 -6.55 -26.98
CA THR A 207 -2.41 -6.29 -26.16
C THR A 207 -2.02 -5.66 -24.82
N PHE A 208 -2.99 -5.00 -24.17
CA PHE A 208 -2.81 -4.53 -22.79
C PHE A 208 -2.41 -5.67 -21.84
N GLN A 209 -2.97 -6.87 -21.99
CA GLN A 209 -2.66 -8.02 -21.14
C GLN A 209 -1.20 -8.49 -21.30
N GLU A 210 -0.62 -8.36 -22.48
CA GLU A 210 0.80 -8.62 -22.70
C GLU A 210 1.68 -7.55 -22.07
N ALA A 211 1.32 -6.27 -22.24
CA ALA A 211 2.02 -5.15 -21.63
C ALA A 211 1.98 -5.20 -20.09
N PHE A 212 0.82 -5.52 -19.50
CA PHE A 212 0.66 -5.63 -18.06
C PHE A 212 1.49 -6.79 -17.48
N ARG A 213 1.47 -7.97 -18.12
CA ARG A 213 2.33 -9.10 -17.69
C ARG A 213 3.81 -8.75 -17.76
N TYR A 214 4.25 -8.08 -18.82
CA TYR A 214 5.62 -7.59 -18.94
C TYR A 214 5.96 -6.60 -17.82
N PHE A 215 5.08 -5.62 -17.56
CA PHE A 215 5.24 -4.62 -16.52
C PHE A 215 5.40 -5.25 -15.13
N CYS A 216 4.55 -6.20 -14.76
CA CYS A 216 4.65 -6.90 -13.48
C CYS A 216 5.95 -7.71 -13.34
N GLN A 217 6.51 -8.22 -14.45
CA GLN A 217 7.77 -8.96 -14.42
C GLN A 217 8.99 -8.06 -14.23
N ILE A 218 9.02 -6.91 -14.90
CA ILE A 218 10.19 -6.02 -14.92
C ILE A 218 10.18 -4.97 -13.81
N ALA A 219 9.00 -4.56 -13.34
CA ALA A 219 8.84 -3.58 -12.28
C ALA A 219 7.88 -4.04 -11.14
N PRO A 220 8.08 -5.25 -10.57
CA PRO A 220 7.19 -5.78 -9.53
C PRO A 220 7.17 -4.90 -8.27
N HIS A 221 8.28 -4.21 -7.99
CA HIS A 221 8.46 -3.33 -6.84
C HIS A 221 7.54 -2.09 -6.83
N TYR A 222 6.88 -1.76 -7.94
CA TYR A 222 5.88 -0.69 -7.96
C TYR A 222 4.53 -1.12 -7.38
N GLY A 223 4.17 -2.41 -7.47
CA GLY A 223 2.89 -2.93 -6.97
C GLY A 223 1.65 -2.35 -7.66
N LEU A 224 1.78 -1.76 -8.86
CA LEU A 224 0.63 -1.22 -9.59
C LEU A 224 -0.23 -2.36 -10.16
N GLY A 225 -1.52 -2.32 -9.85
CA GLY A 225 -2.54 -3.20 -10.39
C GLY A 225 -2.93 -2.88 -11.83
N ASP A 226 -3.73 -3.77 -12.41
CA ASP A 226 -4.14 -3.71 -13.81
C ASP A 226 -4.84 -2.40 -14.17
N LEU A 227 -5.78 -1.90 -13.37
CA LEU A 227 -6.49 -0.65 -13.64
C LEU A 227 -5.54 0.57 -13.66
N GLN A 228 -4.53 0.59 -12.80
CA GLN A 228 -3.54 1.68 -12.77
C GLN A 228 -2.65 1.64 -14.01
N VAL A 229 -2.17 0.44 -14.37
CA VAL A 229 -1.36 0.25 -15.58
C VAL A 229 -2.20 0.50 -16.84
N LEU A 230 -3.47 0.13 -16.85
CA LEU A 230 -4.41 0.38 -17.96
C LEU A 230 -4.57 1.88 -18.21
N ARG A 231 -4.81 2.68 -17.16
CA ARG A 231 -4.90 4.14 -17.28
C ARG A 231 -3.62 4.76 -17.84
N ILE A 232 -2.45 4.20 -17.55
CA ILE A 232 -1.19 4.66 -18.15
C ILE A 232 -1.12 4.23 -19.61
N TRP A 233 -1.44 2.97 -19.90
CA TRP A 233 -1.44 2.38 -21.24
C TRP A 233 -2.33 3.13 -22.23
N GLU A 234 -3.53 3.53 -21.81
CA GLU A 234 -4.48 4.29 -22.64
C GLU A 234 -3.99 5.72 -22.94
N LYS A 235 -3.19 6.32 -22.04
CA LYS A 235 -2.63 7.67 -22.21
C LYS A 235 -1.39 7.71 -23.12
N ILE A 236 -0.67 6.61 -23.23
CA ILE A 236 0.44 6.44 -24.20
C ILE A 236 -0.06 5.89 -25.54
N GLY A 237 -1.38 5.79 -25.68
CA GLY A 237 -2.16 5.42 -26.86
C GLY A 237 -1.73 6.13 -28.13
#